data_AF-A0A9X3LL77-F1
#
_entry.id   AF-A0A9X3LL77-F1
#
_cell.length_a   1.000
_cell.length_b   1.000
_cell.length_c   1.000
_cell.angle_alpha   90.00
_cell.angle_beta   90.00
_cell.angle_gamma   90.00
#
_symmetry.space_group_name_H-M   'P 1'
#
loop_
_entity.id
_entity.type
_entity.pdbx_description
1 polymer ?
#
loop_
_entity_poly.entity_id
_entity_poly.type
_entity_poly.pdbx_seq_one_letter_code
_entity_poly.pdbx_strand_id
1 'polypeptide(L)'
;MPLTPADVHNVAFSKPPIGKRGYNEDEVDQFLDLVEDTLAELQDENSDLKLKVEQLESGSAKGAGAAGAGAAGAAGASQVDEAALRRQIESDLRGQFESEYSAKLEQARKDARAEVQAQQGKAQPQAAPQANVAEIEKKVKADYEAKLKAAEDRAAKAEKAAEDAKKQAPAQASAAAAAPAASGDGKSGVATAETHMQAARVLSLAQEMADRLTGDAKAESNTMLEEARATAKKTIDDADSSSKNTLADAQKRSEAQLADAKTRSEKMLADAEEKSNAQLADAKQKSEVMISDATAQSQAQIRSAQEKANALQEDAERKHTEIMNTVKKQQTTLEARIEELRTYEREYRTRLKTFLESQLEELNSRGTAAPAGSIEVEGEDN
;
A
#
# COMPACT_ATOMS: atom_id res chain seq x y z
N MET A 1 -9.14 -30.31 17.59
CA MET A 1 -9.52 -30.61 16.20
C MET A 1 -8.55 -31.64 15.65
N PRO A 2 -8.97 -32.53 14.73
CA PRO A 2 -8.14 -33.64 14.24
C PRO A 2 -7.08 -33.24 13.20
N LEU A 3 -7.03 -31.98 12.77
CA LEU A 3 -5.96 -31.43 11.92
C LEU A 3 -5.52 -30.07 12.46
N THR A 4 -4.21 -29.83 12.46
CA THR A 4 -3.57 -28.54 12.73
C THR A 4 -2.96 -27.96 11.45
N PRO A 5 -2.70 -26.64 11.37
CA PRO A 5 -2.00 -26.03 10.24
C PRO A 5 -0.66 -26.72 9.95
N ALA A 6 0.08 -27.09 11.01
CA ALA A 6 1.31 -27.85 10.88
C ALA A 6 1.10 -29.26 10.28
N ASP A 7 -0.06 -29.89 10.50
CA ASP A 7 -0.36 -31.19 9.88
C ASP A 7 -0.68 -31.06 8.38
N VAL A 8 -1.23 -29.92 7.95
CA VAL A 8 -1.49 -29.60 6.54
C VAL A 8 -0.18 -29.28 5.82
N HIS A 9 0.69 -28.49 6.45
CA HIS A 9 2.01 -28.14 5.91
C HIS A 9 2.93 -29.36 5.74
N ASN A 10 2.85 -30.34 6.66
CA ASN A 10 3.67 -31.54 6.62
C ASN A 10 3.03 -32.70 5.84
N VAL A 11 1.90 -32.49 5.16
CA VAL A 11 1.21 -33.55 4.44
C VAL A 11 1.95 -33.88 3.14
N ALA A 12 2.29 -35.15 2.94
CA ALA A 12 2.98 -35.62 1.74
C ALA A 12 2.09 -36.60 0.97
N PHE A 13 1.74 -36.26 -0.27
CA PHE A 13 0.98 -37.13 -1.15
C PHE A 13 1.89 -38.06 -1.97
N SER A 14 1.54 -39.34 -2.06
CA SER A 14 2.25 -40.30 -2.90
C SER A 14 2.00 -40.02 -4.37
N LYS A 15 3.05 -40.09 -5.20
CA LYS A 15 2.92 -39.93 -6.66
C LYS A 15 1.97 -40.97 -7.26
N PRO A 16 1.14 -40.59 -8.25
CA PRO A 16 0.19 -41.50 -8.88
C PRO A 16 0.89 -42.75 -9.45
N PRO A 17 0.27 -43.94 -9.37
CA PRO A 17 0.80 -45.14 -10.00
C PRO A 17 1.00 -44.92 -11.51
N ILE A 18 2.11 -45.43 -12.05
CA ILE A 18 2.53 -45.23 -13.45
C ILE A 18 1.35 -45.50 -14.40
N GLY A 19 0.98 -44.50 -15.20
CA GLY A 19 -0.11 -44.57 -16.17
C GLY A 19 -1.44 -43.94 -15.73
N LYS A 20 -1.57 -43.47 -14.49
CA LYS A 20 -2.71 -42.65 -14.04
C LYS A 20 -2.29 -41.19 -13.88
N ARG A 21 -3.14 -40.26 -14.36
CA ARG A 21 -2.93 -38.82 -14.19
C ARG A 21 -3.29 -38.45 -12.75
N GLY A 22 -2.39 -37.73 -12.09
CA GLY A 22 -2.64 -37.11 -10.79
C GLY A 22 -3.11 -35.66 -10.92
N TYR A 23 -3.36 -35.05 -9.77
CA TYR A 23 -3.51 -33.60 -9.66
C TYR A 23 -2.16 -32.92 -9.93
N ASN A 24 -2.21 -31.68 -10.39
CA ASN A 24 -1.02 -30.86 -10.63
C ASN A 24 -0.39 -30.50 -9.26
N GLU A 25 0.89 -30.78 -9.08
CA GLU A 25 1.59 -30.54 -7.81
C GLU A 25 1.51 -29.05 -7.44
N ASP A 26 1.73 -28.14 -8.40
CA ASP A 26 1.70 -26.68 -8.15
C ASP A 26 0.31 -26.18 -7.70
N GLU A 27 -0.77 -26.72 -8.27
CA GLU A 27 -2.14 -26.34 -7.92
C GLU A 27 -2.57 -26.92 -6.56
N VAL A 28 -2.05 -28.11 -6.22
CA VAL A 28 -2.29 -28.74 -4.93
C VAL A 28 -1.54 -27.98 -3.84
N ASP A 29 -0.28 -27.60 -4.07
CA ASP A 29 0.51 -26.83 -3.10
C ASP A 29 -0.14 -25.46 -2.83
N GLN A 30 -0.57 -24.75 -3.87
CA GLN A 30 -1.29 -23.47 -3.70
C GLN A 30 -2.62 -23.62 -2.94
N PHE A 31 -3.32 -24.74 -3.14
CA PHE A 31 -4.54 -25.02 -2.38
C PHE A 31 -4.24 -25.38 -0.93
N LEU A 32 -3.15 -26.11 -0.66
CA LEU A 32 -2.71 -26.41 0.70
C LEU A 32 -2.30 -25.16 1.47
N ASP A 33 -1.62 -24.21 0.83
CA ASP A 33 -1.29 -22.90 1.43
C ASP A 33 -2.56 -22.15 1.88
N LEU A 34 -3.59 -22.11 1.01
CA LEU A 34 -4.86 -21.48 1.35
C LEU A 34 -5.60 -22.22 2.48
N VAL A 35 -5.53 -23.55 2.50
CA VAL A 35 -6.12 -24.36 3.57
C VAL A 35 -5.35 -24.18 4.89
N GLU A 36 -4.03 -24.02 4.85
CA GLU A 36 -3.20 -23.73 6.01
C GLU A 36 -3.56 -22.36 6.61
N ASP A 37 -3.61 -21.31 5.76
CA ASP A 37 -3.95 -19.94 6.16
C ASP A 37 -5.36 -19.88 6.79
N THR A 38 -6.34 -20.47 6.13
CA THR A 38 -7.73 -20.48 6.63
C THR A 38 -7.88 -21.31 7.90
N LEU A 39 -7.11 -22.39 8.07
CA LEU A 39 -7.14 -23.19 9.28
C LEU A 39 -6.45 -22.47 10.45
N ALA A 40 -5.38 -21.71 10.19
CA ALA A 40 -4.74 -20.85 11.18
C ALA A 40 -5.69 -19.73 11.62
N GLU A 41 -6.33 -19.04 10.67
CA GLU A 41 -7.32 -17.99 10.95
C GLU A 41 -8.51 -18.54 11.77
N LEU A 42 -9.05 -19.71 11.40
CA LEU A 42 -10.13 -20.36 12.17
C LEU A 42 -9.69 -20.80 13.57
N GLN A 43 -8.41 -21.12 13.76
CA GLN A 43 -7.87 -21.46 15.09
C GLN A 43 -7.69 -20.22 15.95
N ASP A 44 -7.15 -19.14 15.39
CA ASP A 44 -7.01 -17.86 16.06
C ASP A 44 -8.39 -17.30 16.43
N GLU A 45 -9.36 -17.31 15.50
CA GLU A 45 -10.74 -16.91 15.78
C GLU A 45 -11.39 -17.76 16.87
N ASN A 46 -11.20 -19.09 16.85
CA ASN A 46 -11.72 -19.94 17.92
C ASN A 46 -11.03 -19.66 19.26
N SER A 47 -9.75 -19.31 19.26
CA SER A 47 -9.02 -18.95 20.48
C SER A 47 -9.52 -17.62 21.03
N ASP A 48 -9.71 -16.62 20.18
CA ASP A 48 -10.25 -15.31 20.52
C ASP A 48 -11.71 -15.41 20.99
N LEU A 49 -12.52 -16.24 20.34
CA LEU A 49 -13.91 -16.48 20.75
C LEU A 49 -13.96 -17.19 22.11
N LYS A 50 -13.07 -18.14 22.37
CA LYS A 50 -12.95 -18.77 23.69
C LYS A 50 -12.49 -17.80 24.76
N LEU A 51 -11.50 -16.95 24.47
CA LEU A 51 -11.04 -15.90 25.37
C LEU A 51 -12.16 -14.88 25.64
N LYS A 52 -12.93 -14.50 24.63
CA LYS A 52 -14.11 -13.62 24.80
C LYS A 52 -15.20 -14.29 25.63
N VAL A 53 -15.48 -15.57 25.40
CA VAL A 53 -16.44 -16.32 26.23
C VAL A 53 -15.93 -16.41 27.67
N GLU A 54 -14.66 -16.74 27.89
CA GLU A 54 -14.06 -16.77 29.23
C GLU A 54 -14.04 -15.39 29.89
N GLN A 55 -13.82 -14.32 29.14
CA GLN A 55 -13.85 -12.94 29.64
C GLN A 55 -15.28 -12.48 29.96
N LEU A 56 -16.27 -12.92 29.18
CA LEU A 56 -17.68 -12.69 29.46
C LEU A 56 -18.18 -13.55 30.62
N GLU A 57 -17.72 -14.80 30.74
CA GLU A 57 -18.03 -15.70 31.85
C GLU A 57 -17.33 -15.25 33.14
N SER A 58 -16.08 -14.80 33.08
CA SER A 58 -15.36 -14.22 34.22
C SER A 58 -15.84 -12.80 34.56
N GLY A 59 -16.29 -12.03 33.57
CA GLY A 59 -16.99 -10.77 33.75
C GLY A 59 -18.38 -10.96 34.36
N SER A 60 -19.08 -12.03 33.99
CA SER A 60 -20.35 -12.45 34.59
C SER A 60 -20.15 -13.05 35.98
N ALA A 61 -19.06 -13.79 36.23
CA ALA A 61 -18.67 -14.28 37.54
C ALA A 61 -18.14 -13.17 38.47
N LYS A 62 -17.50 -12.12 37.94
CA LYS A 62 -17.20 -10.88 38.69
C LYS A 62 -18.46 -10.03 38.92
N GLY A 63 -19.44 -10.08 38.01
CA GLY A 63 -20.77 -9.52 38.20
C GLY A 63 -21.58 -10.26 39.28
N ALA A 64 -21.40 -11.58 39.41
CA ALA A 64 -22.01 -12.40 40.45
C ALA A 64 -21.24 -12.36 41.80
N GLY A 65 -19.91 -12.16 41.76
CA GLY A 65 -19.06 -12.05 42.95
C GLY A 65 -19.06 -10.67 43.62
N ALA A 66 -19.57 -9.64 42.93
CA ALA A 66 -19.82 -8.31 43.51
C ALA A 66 -21.29 -8.11 43.95
N ALA A 67 -22.17 -9.10 43.76
CA ALA A 67 -23.56 -9.10 44.21
C ALA A 67 -23.76 -9.86 45.55
N GLY A 68 -22.70 -9.92 46.37
CA GLY A 68 -22.65 -10.73 47.59
C GLY A 68 -22.24 -9.97 48.86
N ALA A 69 -22.54 -8.67 48.99
CA ALA A 69 -22.57 -7.98 50.29
C ALA A 69 -23.18 -6.58 50.16
N GLY A 70 -24.41 -6.42 50.63
CA GLY A 70 -25.00 -5.11 50.93
C GLY A 70 -26.07 -4.65 49.94
N ALA A 71 -27.32 -4.99 50.22
CA ALA A 71 -28.40 -4.02 50.46
C ALA A 71 -29.77 -4.71 50.43
N ALA A 72 -30.31 -4.99 51.61
CA ALA A 72 -31.74 -4.75 51.83
C ALA A 72 -31.91 -3.22 51.89
N GLY A 73 -32.62 -2.63 50.93
CA GLY A 73 -32.99 -1.22 50.97
C GLY A 73 -33.07 -0.54 49.60
N ALA A 74 -34.28 -0.13 49.26
CA ALA A 74 -34.67 0.85 48.24
C ALA A 74 -34.69 0.39 46.76
N ALA A 75 -35.92 0.21 46.29
CA ALA A 75 -36.29 0.25 44.89
C ALA A 75 -35.99 1.65 44.29
N GLY A 76 -35.21 1.66 43.22
CA GLY A 76 -34.91 2.84 42.39
C GLY A 76 -33.98 2.41 41.26
N ALA A 77 -34.53 2.26 40.06
CA ALA A 77 -33.86 1.71 38.89
C ALA A 77 -32.55 2.43 38.56
N SER A 78 -31.43 1.73 38.67
CA SER A 78 -30.16 2.12 38.06
C SER A 78 -30.27 1.91 36.55
N GLN A 79 -30.79 2.92 35.84
CA GLN A 79 -30.69 3.00 34.39
C GLN A 79 -29.21 3.22 34.03
N VAL A 80 -28.53 2.14 33.67
CA VAL A 80 -27.32 2.26 32.84
C VAL A 80 -27.79 2.92 31.54
N ASP A 81 -27.31 4.14 31.27
CA ASP A 81 -27.70 4.90 30.09
C ASP A 81 -27.15 4.18 28.84
N GLU A 82 -27.98 3.30 28.30
CA GLU A 82 -27.67 2.44 27.16
C GLU A 82 -27.26 3.26 25.93
N ALA A 83 -27.77 4.49 25.81
CA ALA A 83 -27.39 5.42 24.75
C ALA A 83 -25.97 5.98 24.94
N ALA A 84 -25.55 6.23 26.18
CA ALA A 84 -24.18 6.64 26.48
C ALA A 84 -23.19 5.49 26.26
N LEU A 85 -23.55 4.27 26.67
CA LEU A 85 -22.72 3.08 26.46
C LEU A 85 -22.55 2.76 24.97
N ARG A 86 -23.61 2.90 24.16
CA ARG A 86 -23.55 2.74 22.69
C ARG A 86 -22.63 3.76 22.03
N ARG A 87 -22.70 5.05 22.41
CA ARG A 87 -21.80 6.08 21.87
C ARG A 87 -20.33 5.83 22.21
N GLN A 88 -20.08 5.33 23.42
CA GLN A 88 -18.73 5.00 23.85
C GLN A 88 -18.18 3.78 23.09
N ILE A 89 -19.00 2.73 22.93
CA ILE A 89 -18.66 1.56 22.13
C ILE A 89 -18.41 1.96 20.66
N GLU A 90 -19.26 2.79 20.06
CA GLU A 90 -19.05 3.27 18.68
C GLU A 90 -17.79 4.13 18.53
N SER A 91 -17.50 4.98 19.51
CA SER A 91 -16.27 5.79 19.56
C SER A 91 -15.02 4.92 19.62
N ASP A 92 -15.01 3.95 20.55
CA ASP A 92 -13.85 3.06 20.75
C ASP A 92 -13.66 2.14 19.55
N LEU A 93 -14.75 1.62 19.00
CA LEU A 93 -14.75 0.77 17.82
C LEU A 93 -14.26 1.56 16.58
N ARG A 94 -14.67 2.81 16.43
CA ARG A 94 -14.19 3.71 15.36
C ARG A 94 -12.70 4.01 15.50
N GLY A 95 -12.21 4.26 16.72
CA GLY A 95 -10.80 4.49 16.97
C GLY A 95 -9.93 3.26 16.67
N GLN A 96 -10.40 2.08 17.07
CA GLN A 96 -9.76 0.81 16.71
C GLN A 96 -9.74 0.59 15.20
N PHE A 97 -10.84 0.90 14.49
CA PHE A 97 -10.90 0.78 13.03
C PHE A 97 -10.01 1.77 12.29
N GLU A 98 -9.92 3.03 12.74
CA GLU A 98 -9.02 4.02 12.14
C GLU A 98 -7.54 3.62 12.33
N SER A 99 -7.21 3.09 13.51
CA SER A 99 -5.90 2.51 13.81
C SER A 99 -5.59 1.35 12.87
N GLU A 100 -6.48 0.37 12.75
CA GLU A 100 -6.27 -0.80 11.89
C GLU A 100 -6.19 -0.42 10.40
N TYR A 101 -7.03 0.51 9.94
CA TYR A 101 -7.01 1.00 8.57
C TYR A 101 -5.69 1.70 8.21
N SER A 102 -5.18 2.54 9.11
CA SER A 102 -3.90 3.22 8.90
C SER A 102 -2.72 2.24 8.88
N ALA A 103 -2.75 1.21 9.74
CA ALA A 103 -1.73 0.16 9.77
C ALA A 103 -1.76 -0.69 8.47
N LYS A 104 -2.95 -1.06 7.99
CA LYS A 104 -3.11 -1.86 6.77
C LYS A 104 -2.68 -1.09 5.50
N LEU A 105 -2.93 0.23 5.45
CA LEU A 105 -2.43 1.11 4.40
C LEU A 105 -0.90 1.27 4.42
N GLU A 106 -0.30 1.42 5.60
CA GLU A 106 1.15 1.44 5.79
C GLU A 106 1.80 0.15 5.31
N GLN A 107 1.18 -0.99 5.63
CA GLN A 107 1.68 -2.31 5.24
C GLN A 107 1.60 -2.52 3.73
N ALA A 108 0.44 -2.25 3.12
CA ALA A 108 0.28 -2.30 1.65
C ALA A 108 1.25 -1.35 0.91
N ARG A 109 1.58 -0.19 1.49
CA ARG A 109 2.60 0.72 0.95
C ARG A 109 4.03 0.18 1.09
N LYS A 110 4.34 -0.51 2.19
CA LYS A 110 5.65 -1.16 2.39
C LYS A 110 5.81 -2.32 1.43
N ASP A 111 4.78 -3.13 1.23
CA ASP A 111 4.80 -4.27 0.31
C ASP A 111 4.95 -3.79 -1.14
N ALA A 112 4.17 -2.78 -1.55
CA ALA A 112 4.34 -2.15 -2.86
C ALA A 112 5.73 -1.51 -3.05
N ARG A 113 6.33 -0.96 -1.99
CA ARG A 113 7.69 -0.39 -2.04
C ARG A 113 8.76 -1.47 -2.10
N ALA A 114 8.58 -2.60 -1.42
CA ALA A 114 9.46 -3.75 -1.44
C ALA A 114 9.45 -4.43 -2.82
N GLU A 115 8.27 -4.55 -3.44
CA GLU A 115 8.12 -5.06 -4.81
C GLU A 115 8.82 -4.16 -5.84
N VAL A 116 8.68 -2.82 -5.70
CA VAL A 116 9.38 -1.86 -6.58
C VAL A 116 10.90 -1.91 -6.37
N GLN A 117 11.38 -2.14 -5.14
CA GLN A 117 12.82 -2.29 -4.87
C GLN A 117 13.37 -3.63 -5.37
N ALA A 118 12.59 -4.71 -5.32
CA ALA A 118 12.97 -6.00 -5.89
C ALA A 118 13.06 -5.96 -7.44
N GLN A 119 12.25 -5.11 -8.09
CA GLN A 119 12.26 -4.94 -9.54
C GLN A 119 13.36 -4.00 -10.06
N GLN A 120 14.01 -3.18 -9.21
CA GLN A 120 15.12 -2.29 -9.61
C GLN A 120 16.42 -3.03 -9.98
N GLY A 121 16.49 -4.36 -9.81
CA GLY A 121 17.62 -5.18 -10.25
C GLY A 121 17.60 -5.61 -11.73
N LYS A 122 16.51 -5.37 -12.48
CA LYS A 122 16.42 -5.72 -13.91
C LYS A 122 15.78 -4.57 -14.68
N ALA A 123 16.59 -3.92 -15.52
CA ALA A 123 16.18 -2.77 -16.33
C ALA A 123 15.09 -3.12 -17.36
N GLN A 124 13.91 -2.51 -17.23
CA GLN A 124 13.07 -2.03 -18.36
C GLN A 124 11.92 -1.14 -17.86
N PRO A 125 11.68 0.03 -18.46
CA PRO A 125 10.53 0.88 -18.12
C PRO A 125 9.34 0.46 -18.98
N GLN A 126 8.40 -0.29 -18.40
CA GLN A 126 7.06 -0.45 -18.96
C GLN A 126 6.04 0.04 -17.95
N ALA A 127 5.07 0.78 -18.47
CA ALA A 127 4.08 1.53 -17.73
C ALA A 127 3.19 0.64 -16.84
N ALA A 128 2.80 1.25 -15.72
CA ALA A 128 1.67 0.95 -14.83
C ALA A 128 1.88 -0.01 -13.64
N PRO A 129 2.07 0.55 -12.43
CA PRO A 129 1.58 -0.02 -11.17
C PRO A 129 0.25 0.59 -10.69
N GLN A 130 -0.40 1.45 -11.51
CA GLN A 130 -1.64 2.14 -11.13
C GLN A 130 -2.90 1.23 -11.18
N ALA A 131 -2.85 0.12 -11.93
CA ALA A 131 -3.98 -0.79 -12.08
C ALA A 131 -4.25 -1.63 -10.81
N ASN A 132 -3.21 -2.12 -10.12
CA ASN A 132 -3.39 -2.94 -8.92
C ASN A 132 -3.86 -2.13 -7.70
N VAL A 133 -3.40 -0.89 -7.53
CA VAL A 133 -3.83 -0.03 -6.40
C VAL A 133 -5.29 0.37 -6.53
N ALA A 134 -5.75 0.69 -7.74
CA ALA A 134 -7.15 1.05 -7.99
C ALA A 134 -8.12 -0.13 -7.77
N GLU A 135 -7.70 -1.36 -8.11
CA GLU A 135 -8.49 -2.56 -7.82
C GLU A 135 -8.53 -2.91 -6.32
N ILE A 136 -7.41 -2.73 -5.62
CA ILE A 136 -7.33 -2.91 -4.16
C ILE A 136 -8.22 -1.88 -3.45
N GLU A 137 -8.17 -0.60 -3.82
CA GLU A 137 -9.04 0.44 -3.27
C GLU A 137 -10.53 0.15 -3.52
N LYS A 138 -10.86 -0.40 -4.68
CA LYS A 138 -12.24 -0.74 -5.04
C LYS A 138 -12.77 -1.92 -4.24
N LYS A 139 -11.96 -2.96 -4.03
CA LYS A 139 -12.32 -4.12 -3.19
C LYS A 139 -12.47 -3.71 -1.72
N VAL A 140 -11.55 -2.88 -1.21
CA VAL A 140 -11.60 -2.38 0.18
C VAL A 140 -12.82 -1.48 0.41
N LYS A 141 -13.19 -0.63 -0.56
CA LYS A 141 -14.43 0.16 -0.49
C LYS A 141 -15.68 -0.72 -0.52
N ALA A 142 -15.72 -1.74 -1.36
CA ALA A 142 -16.86 -2.65 -1.44
C ALA A 142 -17.07 -3.44 -0.13
N ASP A 143 -15.98 -3.93 0.47
CA ASP A 143 -16.03 -4.60 1.78
C ASP A 143 -16.45 -3.66 2.91
N TYR A 144 -16.04 -2.39 2.83
CA TYR A 144 -16.46 -1.34 3.78
C TYR A 144 -17.96 -1.04 3.67
N GLU A 145 -18.48 -0.82 2.46
CA GLU A 145 -19.90 -0.56 2.23
C GLU A 145 -20.78 -1.75 2.66
N ALA A 146 -20.33 -2.98 2.42
CA ALA A 146 -21.04 -4.19 2.85
C ALA A 146 -21.10 -4.31 4.39
N LYS A 147 -20.00 -4.00 5.09
CA LYS A 147 -19.94 -4.03 6.56
C LYS A 147 -20.76 -2.92 7.19
N LEU A 148 -20.82 -1.74 6.58
CA LEU A 148 -21.60 -0.60 7.06
C LEU A 148 -23.10 -0.88 6.96
N LYS A 149 -23.53 -1.42 5.81
CA LYS A 149 -24.92 -1.88 5.62
C LYS A 149 -25.32 -2.99 6.61
N ALA A 150 -24.42 -3.94 6.88
CA ALA A 150 -24.68 -5.00 7.85
C ALA A 150 -24.77 -4.49 9.30
N ALA A 151 -24.03 -3.41 9.64
CA ALA A 151 -24.12 -2.76 10.94
C ALA A 151 -25.43 -1.97 11.09
N GLU A 152 -25.83 -1.23 10.06
CA GLU A 152 -27.13 -0.52 10.02
C GLU A 152 -28.31 -1.48 10.11
N ASP A 153 -28.27 -2.61 9.38
CA ASP A 153 -29.31 -3.64 9.45
C ASP A 153 -29.40 -4.30 10.83
N ARG A 154 -28.28 -4.42 11.56
CA ARG A 154 -28.26 -4.92 12.95
C ARG A 154 -28.82 -3.90 13.93
N ALA A 155 -28.48 -2.62 13.77
CA ALA A 155 -29.04 -1.53 14.59
C ALA A 155 -30.55 -1.42 14.40
N ALA A 156 -31.05 -1.45 13.16
CA ALA A 156 -32.48 -1.39 12.85
C ALA A 156 -33.26 -2.63 13.38
N LYS A 157 -32.64 -3.81 13.38
CA LYS A 157 -33.24 -5.02 14.00
C LYS A 157 -33.29 -4.92 15.52
N ALA A 158 -32.25 -4.36 16.15
CA ALA A 158 -32.21 -4.13 17.59
C ALA A 158 -33.26 -3.10 18.05
N GLU A 159 -33.49 -2.04 17.26
CA GLU A 159 -34.52 -1.04 17.54
C GLU A 159 -35.95 -1.62 17.42
N LYS A 160 -36.23 -2.43 16.38
CA LYS A 160 -37.52 -3.12 16.26
C LYS A 160 -37.78 -4.09 17.41
N ALA A 161 -36.76 -4.85 17.83
CA ALA A 161 -36.88 -5.75 18.98
C ALA A 161 -37.16 -5.00 20.30
N ALA A 162 -36.59 -3.81 20.47
CA ALA A 162 -36.85 -2.95 21.62
C ALA A 162 -38.26 -2.33 21.61
N GLU A 163 -38.78 -1.95 20.43
CA GLU A 163 -40.17 -1.47 20.29
C GLU A 163 -41.21 -2.57 20.55
N ASP A 164 -40.95 -3.80 20.09
CA ASP A 164 -41.84 -4.94 20.31
C ASP A 164 -41.89 -5.37 21.79
N ALA A 165 -40.76 -5.28 22.51
CA ALA A 165 -40.70 -5.49 23.96
C ALA A 165 -41.50 -4.44 24.74
N LYS A 166 -41.56 -3.20 24.25
CA LYS A 166 -42.29 -2.10 24.90
C LYS A 166 -43.80 -2.20 24.72
N LYS A 167 -44.28 -2.87 23.66
CA LYS A 167 -45.72 -3.10 23.40
C LYS A 167 -46.33 -4.23 24.23
N GLN A 168 -45.51 -5.11 24.84
CA GLN A 168 -45.98 -6.23 25.65
C GLN A 168 -46.14 -5.92 27.15
N ALA A 169 -45.89 -4.68 27.58
CA ALA A 169 -46.02 -4.25 28.98
C ALA A 169 -47.26 -3.37 29.19
N PRO A 170 -48.48 -3.96 29.23
CA PRO A 170 -49.34 -3.64 30.37
C PRO A 170 -50.24 -4.82 30.75
N ALA A 171 -49.88 -5.55 31.81
CA ALA A 171 -50.80 -6.42 32.54
C ALA A 171 -50.29 -6.69 33.96
N GLN A 172 -50.29 -5.67 34.83
CA GLN A 172 -50.30 -5.80 36.30
C GLN A 172 -50.21 -4.41 36.97
N ALA A 173 -51.33 -3.69 37.07
CA ALA A 173 -51.52 -2.60 38.03
C ALA A 173 -52.98 -2.13 38.08
N SER A 174 -53.93 -2.99 38.46
CA SER A 174 -55.28 -2.56 38.83
C SER A 174 -56.00 -3.60 39.69
N ALA A 175 -55.56 -3.79 40.92
CA ALA A 175 -56.33 -4.53 41.92
C ALA A 175 -55.88 -4.19 43.36
N ALA A 176 -56.14 -2.97 43.82
CA ALA A 176 -56.11 -2.65 45.26
C ALA A 176 -56.86 -1.35 45.55
N ALA A 177 -58.15 -1.46 45.87
CA ALA A 177 -58.87 -0.63 46.86
C ALA A 177 -60.39 -0.78 46.67
N ALA A 178 -60.98 -1.79 47.30
CA ALA A 178 -62.42 -1.85 47.54
C ALA A 178 -62.71 -2.54 48.88
N ALA A 179 -63.70 -1.98 49.60
CA ALA A 179 -64.42 -2.50 50.76
C ALA A 179 -64.00 -1.95 52.17
N PRO A 180 -64.89 -2.01 53.19
CA PRO A 180 -65.82 -0.91 53.55
C PRO A 180 -65.96 -0.69 55.08
N ALA A 181 -66.75 0.29 55.53
CA ALA A 181 -67.29 0.29 56.91
C ALA A 181 -68.62 1.07 57.04
N ALA A 182 -69.69 0.34 57.39
CA ALA A 182 -70.92 0.82 58.02
C ALA A 182 -70.61 1.19 59.50
N SER A 183 -71.38 1.93 60.30
CA SER A 183 -72.82 1.93 60.62
C SER A 183 -73.00 2.88 61.82
N GLY A 184 -74.22 3.36 62.13
CA GLY A 184 -74.48 3.97 63.44
C GLY A 184 -75.75 4.82 63.55
N ASP A 185 -76.88 4.15 63.78
CA ASP A 185 -78.18 4.72 64.13
C ASP A 185 -78.25 5.37 65.52
N GLY A 186 -79.11 6.40 65.64
CA GLY A 186 -79.98 6.62 66.81
C GLY A 186 -79.52 7.61 67.89
N LYS A 187 -80.17 8.77 68.01
CA LYS A 187 -81.38 8.96 68.86
C LYS A 187 -81.83 10.42 68.87
N SER A 188 -83.13 10.60 68.67
CA SER A 188 -83.87 11.86 68.82
C SER A 188 -83.99 12.23 70.31
N GLY A 189 -83.58 13.45 70.65
CA GLY A 189 -83.74 14.07 71.97
C GLY A 189 -84.26 15.49 71.78
N VAL A 190 -85.37 15.80 72.45
CA VAL A 190 -86.22 16.99 72.28
C VAL A 190 -85.42 18.30 72.36
N ALA A 191 -85.48 19.10 71.30
CA ALA A 191 -84.79 20.37 71.19
C ALA A 191 -85.56 21.48 71.93
N THR A 192 -84.89 22.12 72.88
CA THR A 192 -85.37 23.36 73.50
C THR A 192 -84.83 24.56 72.71
N ALA A 193 -85.51 25.72 72.77
CA ALA A 193 -85.11 26.94 72.03
C ALA A 193 -83.67 27.40 72.33
N GLU A 194 -83.15 27.04 73.51
CA GLU A 194 -81.79 27.31 73.94
C GLU A 194 -80.76 26.41 73.24
N THR A 195 -81.11 25.15 72.98
CA THR A 195 -80.29 24.21 72.18
C THR A 195 -80.19 24.66 70.72
N HIS A 196 -81.25 25.24 70.15
CA HIS A 196 -81.19 25.83 68.81
C HIS A 196 -80.32 27.10 68.76
N MET A 197 -80.30 27.93 69.80
CA MET A 197 -79.41 29.10 69.87
C MET A 197 -77.93 28.71 70.10
N GLN A 198 -77.66 27.69 70.92
CA GLN A 198 -76.32 27.12 71.06
C GLN A 198 -75.86 26.43 69.76
N ALA A 199 -76.74 25.67 69.10
CA ALA A 199 -76.45 25.08 67.80
C ALA A 199 -76.21 26.16 66.73
N ALA A 200 -76.98 27.26 66.72
CA ALA A 200 -76.76 28.38 65.81
C ALA A 200 -75.42 29.10 66.06
N ARG A 201 -74.99 29.26 67.32
CA ARG A 201 -73.65 29.79 67.64
C ARG A 201 -72.54 28.84 67.23
N VAL A 202 -72.71 27.54 67.46
CA VAL A 202 -71.73 26.53 67.02
C VAL A 202 -71.66 26.43 65.50
N LEU A 203 -72.80 26.52 64.80
CA LEU A 203 -72.85 26.58 63.34
C LEU A 203 -72.22 27.86 62.80
N SER A 204 -72.44 29.01 63.45
CA SER A 204 -71.78 30.27 63.06
C SER A 204 -70.27 30.21 63.29
N LEU A 205 -69.82 29.66 64.40
CA LEU A 205 -68.39 29.46 64.69
C LEU A 205 -67.77 28.44 63.74
N ALA A 206 -68.51 27.38 63.40
CA ALA A 206 -68.09 26.38 62.41
C ALA A 206 -68.05 26.96 61.00
N GLN A 207 -68.99 27.83 60.64
CA GLN A 207 -69.01 28.51 59.34
C GLN A 207 -67.88 29.54 59.23
N GLU A 208 -67.63 30.32 60.29
CA GLU A 208 -66.48 31.22 60.37
C GLU A 208 -65.15 30.44 60.30
N MET A 209 -65.06 29.30 60.99
CA MET A 209 -63.91 28.40 60.88
C MET A 209 -63.76 27.79 59.49
N ALA A 210 -64.86 27.41 58.83
CA ALA A 210 -64.82 26.87 57.48
C ALA A 210 -64.38 27.92 56.46
N ASP A 211 -64.87 29.15 56.58
CA ASP A 211 -64.49 30.28 55.71
C ASP A 211 -63.01 30.65 55.93
N ARG A 212 -62.54 30.64 57.18
CA ARG A 212 -61.13 30.88 57.52
C ARG A 212 -60.22 29.77 57.01
N LEU A 213 -60.54 28.49 57.26
CA LEU A 213 -59.78 27.36 56.73
C LEU A 213 -59.76 27.36 55.20
N THR A 214 -60.87 27.76 54.56
CA THR A 214 -60.93 27.89 53.10
C THR A 214 -60.08 29.06 52.60
N GLY A 215 -60.04 30.17 53.33
CA GLY A 215 -59.16 31.31 53.05
C GLY A 215 -57.68 30.94 53.19
N ASP A 216 -57.33 30.27 54.29
CA ASP A 216 -55.97 29.82 54.59
C ASP A 216 -55.51 28.78 53.55
N ALA A 217 -56.34 27.79 53.22
CA ALA A 217 -56.03 26.80 52.18
C ALA A 217 -55.88 27.42 50.79
N LYS A 218 -56.67 28.44 50.44
CA LYS A 218 -56.51 29.18 49.18
C LYS A 218 -55.23 30.01 49.17
N ALA A 219 -54.88 30.65 50.29
CA ALA A 219 -53.64 31.40 50.42
C ALA A 219 -52.43 30.46 50.27
N GLU A 220 -52.42 29.34 50.99
CA GLU A 220 -51.36 28.33 50.91
C GLU A 220 -51.25 27.71 49.51
N SER A 221 -52.38 27.39 48.87
CA SER A 221 -52.39 26.92 47.48
C SER A 221 -51.84 27.96 46.51
N ASN A 222 -52.15 29.24 46.69
CA ASN A 222 -51.61 30.29 45.83
C ASN A 222 -50.10 30.45 46.03
N THR A 223 -49.62 30.41 47.28
CA THR A 223 -48.19 30.43 47.59
C THR A 223 -47.47 29.23 46.97
N MET A 224 -48.03 28.03 47.10
CA MET A 224 -47.47 26.82 46.49
C MET A 224 -47.42 26.92 44.95
N LEU A 225 -48.44 27.51 44.32
CA LEU A 225 -48.45 27.74 42.87
C LEU A 225 -47.42 28.78 42.43
N GLU A 226 -47.20 29.84 43.21
CA GLU A 226 -46.17 30.83 42.95
C GLU A 226 -44.77 30.24 43.08
N GLU A 227 -44.51 29.46 44.11
CA GLU A 227 -43.24 28.73 44.31
C GLU A 227 -43.01 27.68 43.21
N ALA A 228 -44.03 26.91 42.84
CA ALA A 228 -43.96 25.96 41.74
C ALA A 228 -43.67 26.66 40.40
N ARG A 229 -44.27 27.82 40.15
CA ARG A 229 -43.99 28.63 38.95
C ARG A 229 -42.58 29.22 38.98
N ALA A 230 -42.12 29.69 40.14
CA ALA A 230 -40.77 30.25 40.29
C ALA A 230 -39.69 29.19 40.08
N THR A 231 -39.89 27.99 40.64
CA THR A 231 -38.99 26.85 40.44
C THR A 231 -39.01 26.36 38.99
N ALA A 232 -40.18 26.22 38.38
CA ALA A 232 -40.30 25.86 36.97
C ALA A 232 -39.58 26.89 36.06
N LYS A 233 -39.79 28.19 36.29
CA LYS A 233 -39.09 29.24 35.55
C LYS A 233 -37.57 29.12 35.71
N LYS A 234 -37.08 28.94 36.94
CA LYS A 234 -35.66 28.77 37.21
C LYS A 234 -35.09 27.56 36.45
N THR A 235 -35.77 26.43 36.46
CA THR A 235 -35.31 25.24 35.73
C THR A 235 -35.26 25.45 34.22
N ILE A 236 -36.19 26.23 33.66
CA ILE A 236 -36.19 26.58 32.24
C ILE A 236 -35.02 27.52 31.92
N ASP A 237 -34.80 28.55 32.74
CA ASP A 237 -33.70 29.50 32.56
C ASP A 237 -32.33 28.81 32.67
N ASP A 238 -32.17 27.89 33.64
CA ASP A 238 -30.96 27.08 33.82
C ASP A 238 -30.74 26.13 32.63
N ALA A 239 -31.80 25.48 32.14
CA ALA A 239 -31.74 24.61 30.97
C ALA A 239 -31.40 25.38 29.68
N ASP A 240 -32.00 26.55 29.47
CA ASP A 240 -31.72 27.42 28.34
C ASP A 240 -30.28 27.94 28.38
N SER A 241 -29.78 28.31 29.57
CA SER A 241 -28.38 28.73 29.74
C SER A 241 -27.42 27.58 29.44
N SER A 242 -27.66 26.39 29.99
CA SER A 242 -26.85 25.20 29.73
C SER A 242 -26.84 24.81 28.25
N SER A 243 -28.00 24.88 27.59
CA SER A 243 -28.14 24.61 26.16
C SER A 243 -27.34 25.61 25.32
N LYS A 244 -27.46 26.91 25.59
CA LYS A 244 -26.70 27.97 24.90
C LYS A 244 -25.19 27.78 25.07
N ASN A 245 -24.73 27.47 26.27
CA ASN A 245 -23.31 27.23 26.54
C ASN A 245 -22.81 25.99 25.76
N THR A 246 -23.59 24.91 25.76
CA THR A 246 -23.24 23.69 25.02
C THR A 246 -23.15 23.94 23.51
N LEU A 247 -24.08 24.73 22.96
CA LEU A 247 -24.05 25.12 21.55
C LEU A 247 -22.85 26.01 21.21
N ALA A 248 -22.54 26.99 22.06
CA ALA A 248 -21.37 27.85 21.86
C ALA A 248 -20.05 27.06 21.93
N ASP A 249 -19.93 26.12 22.88
CA ASP A 249 -18.77 25.25 23.00
C ASP A 249 -18.63 24.31 21.79
N ALA A 250 -19.74 23.74 21.32
CA ALA A 250 -19.75 22.89 20.13
C ALA A 250 -19.34 23.67 18.87
N GLN A 251 -19.87 24.90 18.69
CA GLN A 251 -19.49 25.78 17.59
C GLN A 251 -18.01 26.13 17.65
N LYS A 252 -17.50 26.53 18.81
CA LYS A 252 -16.08 26.87 18.99
C LYS A 252 -15.15 25.69 18.70
N ARG A 253 -15.52 24.48 19.15
CA ARG A 253 -14.75 23.25 18.87
C ARG A 253 -14.76 22.92 17.38
N SER A 254 -15.91 23.08 16.70
CA SER A 254 -16.01 22.87 15.26
C SER A 254 -15.14 23.86 14.48
N GLU A 255 -15.19 25.15 14.83
CA GLU A 255 -14.37 26.19 14.19
C GLU A 255 -12.87 25.94 14.39
N ALA A 256 -12.46 25.57 15.60
CA ALA A 256 -11.08 25.20 15.89
C ALA A 256 -10.64 23.97 15.08
N GLN A 257 -11.47 22.94 14.98
CA GLN A 257 -11.17 21.74 14.19
C GLN A 257 -11.04 22.06 12.70
N LEU A 258 -11.89 22.94 12.16
CA LEU A 258 -11.80 23.39 10.76
C LEU A 258 -10.52 24.22 10.52
N ALA A 259 -10.14 25.09 11.46
CA ALA A 259 -8.91 25.86 11.38
C ALA A 259 -7.67 24.93 11.40
N ASP A 260 -7.63 23.99 12.35
CA ASP A 260 -6.54 23.01 12.46
C ASP A 260 -6.44 22.13 11.22
N ALA A 261 -7.57 21.65 10.70
CA ALA A 261 -7.60 20.86 9.47
C ALA A 261 -7.07 21.67 8.27
N LYS A 262 -7.48 22.94 8.16
CA LYS A 262 -7.01 23.83 7.11
C LYS A 262 -5.50 24.08 7.20
N THR A 263 -4.99 24.42 8.38
CA THR A 263 -3.55 24.62 8.60
C THR A 263 -2.73 23.36 8.32
N ARG A 264 -3.21 22.18 8.74
CA ARG A 264 -2.55 20.90 8.42
C ARG A 264 -2.55 20.63 6.91
N SER A 265 -3.66 20.93 6.23
CA SER A 265 -3.75 20.79 4.77
C SER A 265 -2.79 21.74 4.05
N GLU A 266 -2.76 23.02 4.42
CA GLU A 266 -1.86 24.02 3.84
C GLU A 266 -0.39 23.63 4.05
N LYS A 267 -0.04 23.16 5.25
CA LYS A 267 1.30 22.66 5.54
C LYS A 267 1.65 21.43 4.70
N MET A 268 0.75 20.47 4.59
CA MET A 268 0.98 19.27 3.78
C MET A 268 1.17 19.61 2.30
N LEU A 269 0.44 20.60 1.77
CA LEU A 269 0.63 21.11 0.42
C LEU A 269 2.00 21.79 0.27
N ALA A 270 2.39 22.66 1.21
CA ALA A 270 3.70 23.30 1.19
C ALA A 270 4.85 22.28 1.25
N ASP A 271 4.78 21.29 2.16
CA ASP A 271 5.77 20.22 2.29
C ASP A 271 5.84 19.36 1.01
N ALA A 272 4.69 19.12 0.35
CA ALA A 272 4.64 18.36 -0.90
C ALA A 272 5.22 19.16 -2.08
N GLU A 273 4.92 20.45 -2.17
CA GLU A 273 5.49 21.36 -3.18
C GLU A 273 7.01 21.49 -3.01
N GLU A 274 7.49 21.65 -1.78
CA GLU A 274 8.93 21.72 -1.47
C GLU A 274 9.64 20.43 -1.89
N LYS A 275 9.11 19.26 -1.50
CA LYS A 275 9.69 17.96 -1.88
C LYS A 275 9.67 17.73 -3.38
N SER A 276 8.58 18.10 -4.05
CA SER A 276 8.46 18.00 -5.51
C SER A 276 9.50 18.88 -6.20
N ASN A 277 9.64 20.13 -5.76
CA ASN A 277 10.62 21.07 -6.31
C ASN A 277 12.06 20.62 -6.06
N ALA A 278 12.36 20.09 -4.87
CA ALA A 278 13.66 19.51 -4.55
C ALA A 278 13.96 18.30 -5.44
N GLN A 279 13.00 17.39 -5.62
CA GLN A 279 13.17 16.22 -6.49
C GLN A 279 13.37 16.63 -7.96
N LEU A 280 12.67 17.67 -8.44
CA LEU A 280 12.88 18.21 -9.78
C LEU A 280 14.25 18.88 -9.92
N ALA A 281 14.75 19.58 -8.90
CA ALA A 281 16.09 20.15 -8.90
C ALA A 281 17.16 19.06 -8.94
N ASP A 282 17.04 18.04 -8.08
CA ASP A 282 17.94 16.89 -8.05
C ASP A 282 17.95 16.13 -9.38
N ALA A 283 16.78 15.89 -9.97
CA ALA A 283 16.66 15.23 -11.27
C ALA A 283 17.32 16.05 -12.38
N LYS A 284 17.12 17.37 -12.40
CA LYS A 284 17.76 18.28 -13.36
C LYS A 284 19.27 18.29 -13.21
N GLN A 285 19.78 18.41 -11.98
CA GLN A 285 21.22 18.39 -11.71
C GLN A 285 21.85 17.07 -12.12
N LYS A 286 21.24 15.93 -11.76
CA LYS A 286 21.72 14.60 -12.18
C LYS A 286 21.72 14.44 -13.69
N SER A 287 20.66 14.94 -14.36
CA SER A 287 20.59 14.91 -15.82
C SER A 287 21.70 15.77 -16.45
N GLU A 288 21.96 16.95 -15.92
CA GLU A 288 23.00 17.85 -16.44
C GLU A 288 24.39 17.23 -16.28
N VAL A 289 24.69 16.64 -15.12
CA VAL A 289 25.93 15.89 -14.89
C VAL A 289 26.04 14.70 -15.83
N MET A 290 24.98 13.92 -16.01
CA MET A 290 25.00 12.77 -16.93
C MET A 290 25.25 13.19 -18.39
N ILE A 291 24.64 14.30 -18.83
CA ILE A 291 24.87 14.84 -20.18
C ILE A 291 26.30 15.35 -20.32
N SER A 292 26.81 16.07 -19.31
CA SER A 292 28.20 16.51 -19.22
C SER A 292 29.17 15.34 -19.35
N ASP A 293 28.99 14.32 -18.51
CA ASP A 293 29.87 13.16 -18.44
C ASP A 293 29.82 12.33 -19.73
N ALA A 294 28.63 12.09 -20.28
CA ALA A 294 28.46 11.40 -21.56
C ALA A 294 29.11 12.19 -22.72
N THR A 295 28.99 13.52 -22.71
CA THR A 295 29.61 14.38 -23.72
C THR A 295 31.14 14.35 -23.59
N ALA A 296 31.67 14.43 -22.37
CA ALA A 296 33.10 14.35 -22.12
C ALA A 296 33.70 12.99 -22.53
N GLN A 297 33.02 11.89 -22.19
CA GLN A 297 33.42 10.54 -22.59
C GLN A 297 33.38 10.36 -24.11
N SER A 298 32.32 10.85 -24.76
CA SER A 298 32.19 10.82 -26.22
C SER A 298 33.33 11.61 -26.90
N GLN A 299 33.60 12.83 -26.43
CA GLN A 299 34.71 13.65 -26.95
C GLN A 299 36.07 12.98 -26.74
N ALA A 300 36.32 12.38 -25.57
CA ALA A 300 37.54 11.64 -25.29
C ALA A 300 37.69 10.41 -26.20
N GLN A 301 36.60 9.69 -26.46
CA GLN A 301 36.59 8.55 -27.37
C GLN A 301 36.87 8.97 -28.82
N ILE A 302 36.23 10.06 -29.29
CA ILE A 302 36.49 10.61 -30.63
C ILE A 302 37.96 11.01 -30.75
N ARG A 303 38.51 11.70 -29.76
CA ARG A 303 39.92 12.10 -29.75
C ARG A 303 40.84 10.88 -29.79
N SER A 304 40.59 9.86 -28.96
CA SER A 304 41.39 8.62 -28.98
C SER A 304 41.30 7.89 -30.32
N ALA A 305 40.13 7.87 -30.95
CA ALA A 305 39.95 7.27 -32.28
C ALA A 305 40.71 8.05 -33.36
N GLN A 306 40.68 9.39 -33.31
CA GLN A 306 41.43 10.26 -34.22
C GLN A 306 42.94 10.09 -34.05
N GLU A 307 43.43 10.05 -32.81
CA GLU A 307 44.85 9.82 -32.53
C GLU A 307 45.32 8.46 -33.06
N LYS A 308 44.52 7.39 -32.89
CA LYS A 308 44.82 6.07 -33.46
C LYS A 308 44.78 6.06 -34.99
N ALA A 309 43.83 6.75 -35.60
CA ALA A 309 43.73 6.86 -37.06
C ALA A 309 44.95 7.58 -37.65
N ASN A 310 45.35 8.70 -37.04
CA ASN A 310 46.53 9.45 -37.46
C ASN A 310 47.81 8.63 -37.29
N ALA A 311 47.98 7.94 -36.15
CA ALA A 311 49.14 7.06 -35.93
C ALA A 311 49.21 5.93 -36.96
N LEU A 312 48.08 5.31 -37.29
CA LEU A 312 48.01 4.27 -38.31
C LEU A 312 48.36 4.82 -39.70
N GLN A 313 47.91 6.04 -40.02
CA GLN A 313 48.24 6.70 -41.28
C GLN A 313 49.74 7.01 -41.37
N GLU A 314 50.34 7.56 -40.32
CA GLU A 314 51.78 7.81 -40.28
C GLU A 314 52.59 6.51 -40.42
N ASP A 315 52.19 5.45 -39.73
CA ASP A 315 52.85 4.14 -39.85
C ASP A 315 52.71 3.55 -41.26
N ALA A 316 51.56 3.73 -41.91
CA ALA A 316 51.35 3.33 -43.29
C ALA A 316 52.22 4.14 -44.26
N GLU A 317 52.33 5.45 -44.08
CA GLU A 317 53.16 6.34 -44.89
C GLU A 317 54.66 6.04 -44.73
N ARG A 318 55.11 5.77 -43.50
CA ARG A 318 56.48 5.32 -43.20
C ARG A 318 56.79 4.00 -43.92
N LYS A 319 55.94 2.98 -43.73
CA LYS A 319 56.10 1.67 -44.40
C LYS A 319 56.07 1.79 -45.92
N HIS A 320 55.18 2.60 -46.47
CA HIS A 320 55.11 2.85 -47.90
C HIS A 320 56.43 3.45 -48.42
N THR A 321 56.98 4.44 -47.71
CA THR A 321 58.24 5.08 -48.07
C THR A 321 59.41 4.10 -48.01
N GLU A 322 59.48 3.27 -46.97
CA GLU A 322 60.51 2.22 -46.82
C GLU A 322 60.43 1.18 -47.94
N ILE A 323 59.23 0.68 -48.26
CA ILE A 323 59.00 -0.26 -49.35
C ILE A 323 59.41 0.37 -50.68
N MET A 324 58.99 1.62 -50.95
CA MET A 324 59.36 2.30 -52.20
C MET A 324 60.86 2.53 -52.33
N ASN A 325 61.55 2.87 -51.24
CA ASN A 325 63.00 2.99 -51.25
C ASN A 325 63.67 1.64 -51.56
N THR A 326 63.15 0.54 -51.00
CA THR A 326 63.64 -0.81 -51.27
C THR A 326 63.40 -1.24 -52.71
N VAL A 327 62.18 -1.03 -53.22
CA VAL A 327 61.81 -1.33 -54.62
C VAL A 327 62.65 -0.52 -55.59
N LYS A 328 62.85 0.78 -55.35
CA LYS A 328 63.74 1.63 -56.17
C LYS A 328 65.18 1.10 -56.18
N LYS A 329 65.71 0.70 -55.02
CA LYS A 329 67.06 0.11 -54.93
C LYS A 329 67.17 -1.20 -55.72
N GLN A 330 66.16 -2.05 -55.64
CA GLN A 330 66.09 -3.28 -56.43
C GLN A 330 66.02 -2.98 -57.93
N GLN A 331 65.21 -2.01 -58.35
CA GLN A 331 65.13 -1.55 -59.73
C GLN A 331 66.49 -1.10 -60.25
N THR A 332 67.17 -0.19 -59.54
CA THR A 332 68.50 0.31 -59.95
C THR A 332 69.54 -0.82 -60.04
N THR A 333 69.48 -1.79 -59.12
CA THR A 333 70.37 -2.96 -59.16
C THR A 333 70.09 -3.86 -60.36
N LEU A 334 68.81 -4.10 -60.67
CA LEU A 334 68.41 -4.88 -61.85
C LEU A 334 68.79 -4.16 -63.15
N GLU A 335 68.61 -2.84 -63.22
CA GLU A 335 69.03 -2.01 -64.36
C GLU A 335 70.55 -2.09 -64.58
N ALA A 336 71.35 -1.93 -63.52
CA ALA A 336 72.80 -2.09 -63.59
C ALA A 336 73.20 -3.50 -64.08
N ARG A 337 72.52 -4.55 -63.61
CA ARG A 337 72.79 -5.93 -64.07
C ARG A 337 72.43 -6.14 -65.53
N ILE A 338 71.36 -5.52 -66.03
CA ILE A 338 70.99 -5.55 -67.45
C ILE A 338 72.08 -4.87 -68.30
N GLU A 339 72.62 -3.74 -67.85
CA GLU A 339 73.71 -3.05 -68.55
C GLU A 339 75.01 -3.87 -68.56
N GLU A 340 75.36 -4.49 -67.43
CA GLU A 340 76.47 -5.45 -67.36
C GLU A 340 76.25 -6.59 -68.37
N LEU A 341 75.09 -7.24 -68.37
CA LEU A 341 74.78 -8.34 -69.28
C LEU A 341 74.83 -7.92 -70.76
N ARG A 342 74.36 -6.73 -71.11
CA ARG A 342 74.47 -6.19 -72.48
C ARG A 342 75.92 -5.93 -72.89
N THR A 343 76.76 -5.49 -71.95
CA THR A 343 78.19 -5.30 -72.19
C THR A 343 78.88 -6.64 -72.39
N TYR A 344 78.62 -7.61 -71.50
CA TYR A 344 79.09 -9.00 -71.65
C TYR A 344 78.65 -9.61 -72.98
N GLU A 345 77.40 -9.40 -73.40
CA GLU A 345 76.90 -9.88 -74.69
C GLU A 345 77.69 -9.26 -75.85
N ARG A 346 77.91 -7.94 -75.82
CA ARG A 346 78.67 -7.23 -76.88
C ARG A 346 80.11 -7.73 -76.96
N GLU A 347 80.78 -7.87 -75.82
CA GLU A 347 82.14 -8.43 -75.75
C GLU A 347 82.18 -9.87 -76.22
N TYR A 348 81.23 -10.71 -75.79
CA TYR A 348 81.14 -12.11 -76.19
C TYR A 348 80.90 -12.25 -77.69
N ARG A 349 79.97 -11.48 -78.28
CA ARG A 349 79.73 -11.45 -79.73
C ARG A 349 80.98 -11.03 -80.49
N THR A 350 81.71 -10.02 -80.00
CA THR A 350 82.98 -9.58 -80.59
C THR A 350 84.03 -10.68 -80.53
N ARG A 351 84.27 -11.26 -79.35
CA ARG A 351 85.24 -12.36 -79.15
C ARG A 351 84.89 -13.59 -79.98
N LEU A 352 83.62 -13.98 -80.03
CA LEU A 352 83.15 -15.11 -80.83
C LEU A 352 83.37 -14.85 -82.33
N LYS A 353 83.05 -13.64 -82.81
CA LYS A 353 83.32 -13.24 -84.19
C LYS A 353 84.81 -13.35 -84.50
N THR A 354 85.68 -12.76 -83.69
CA THR A 354 87.15 -12.82 -83.87
C THR A 354 87.66 -14.27 -83.83
N PHE A 355 87.13 -15.11 -82.93
CA PHE A 355 87.50 -16.52 -82.86
C PHE A 355 87.09 -17.30 -84.12
N LEU A 356 85.87 -17.10 -84.61
CA LEU A 356 85.39 -17.74 -85.85
C LEU A 356 86.17 -17.25 -87.08
N GLU A 357 86.49 -15.96 -87.16
CA GLU A 357 87.35 -15.40 -88.22
C GLU A 357 88.75 -16.03 -88.18
N SER A 358 89.36 -16.14 -86.99
CA SER A 358 90.64 -16.82 -86.81
C SER A 358 90.59 -18.29 -87.22
N GLN A 359 89.55 -19.04 -86.85
CA GLN A 359 89.40 -20.45 -87.26
C GLN A 359 89.22 -20.60 -88.78
N LEU A 360 88.50 -19.67 -89.43
CA LEU A 360 88.35 -19.67 -90.89
C LEU A 360 89.68 -19.37 -91.59
N GLU A 361 90.50 -18.47 -91.05
CA GLU A 361 91.82 -18.14 -91.60
C GLU A 361 92.83 -19.31 -91.43
N GLU A 362 92.79 -20.02 -90.31
CA GLU A 362 93.52 -21.28 -90.12
C GLU A 362 93.09 -22.37 -91.14
N LEU A 363 91.80 -22.47 -91.44
CA LEU A 363 91.30 -23.40 -92.46
C LEU A 363 91.74 -23.00 -93.87
N ASN A 364 91.69 -21.70 -94.22
CA ASN A 364 92.17 -21.21 -95.51
C ASN A 364 93.68 -21.39 -95.69
N SER A 365 94.46 -21.15 -94.64
CA SER A 365 95.91 -21.36 -94.67
C SER A 365 96.27 -22.86 -94.74
N ARG A 366 95.53 -23.74 -94.06
CA ARG A 366 95.66 -25.21 -94.23
C ARG A 366 95.17 -25.71 -95.60
N GLY A 367 94.13 -25.11 -96.17
CA GLY A 367 93.68 -25.40 -97.54
C GLY A 367 94.68 -24.97 -98.61
N THR A 368 95.49 -23.95 -98.32
CA THR A 368 96.65 -23.53 -99.13
C THR A 368 97.86 -24.46 -98.99
N ALA A 369 97.90 -25.32 -97.96
CA ALA A 369 98.93 -26.34 -97.76
C ALA A 369 98.51 -27.73 -98.27
N ALA A 370 97.65 -27.81 -99.29
CA ALA A 370 97.49 -29.02 -100.10
C ALA A 370 98.50 -28.97 -101.27
N PRO A 371 99.50 -29.88 -101.34
CA PRO A 371 100.46 -29.89 -102.43
C PRO A 371 99.81 -30.41 -103.71
N ALA A 372 99.91 -29.64 -104.79
CA ALA A 372 99.54 -30.08 -106.12
C ALA A 372 100.66 -30.95 -106.73
N GLY A 373 100.33 -32.23 -106.97
CA GLY A 373 100.88 -33.03 -108.07
C GLY A 373 101.86 -34.15 -107.69
N SER A 374 101.45 -35.42 -107.86
CA SER A 374 101.82 -36.28 -109.00
C SER A 374 101.41 -37.75 -108.78
N ILE A 375 101.19 -38.41 -109.90
CA ILE A 375 100.60 -39.75 -110.11
C ILE A 375 101.63 -40.85 -109.79
N GLU A 376 101.19 -41.93 -109.15
CA GLU A 376 101.83 -43.24 -109.33
C GLU A 376 100.77 -44.35 -109.35
N VAL A 377 100.79 -45.11 -110.44
CA VAL A 377 99.96 -46.27 -110.75
C VAL A 377 100.80 -47.51 -110.46
N GLU A 378 100.34 -48.37 -109.55
CA GLU A 378 100.68 -49.79 -109.35
C GLU A 378 99.76 -50.21 -108.17
N GLY A 379 98.91 -51.24 -108.21
CA GLY A 379 99.06 -52.59 -108.74
C GLY A 379 99.08 -53.57 -107.55
N GLU A 380 98.21 -54.59 -107.60
CA GLU A 380 98.26 -55.86 -106.81
C GLU A 380 97.72 -55.81 -105.37
N ASP A 381 96.53 -56.37 -105.10
CA ASP A 381 96.16 -57.80 -104.91
C ASP A 381 96.19 -58.22 -103.42
N ASN A 382 95.00 -58.32 -102.80
CA ASN A 382 94.37 -59.54 -102.26
C ASN A 382 93.27 -59.21 -101.24
#